data_AF-A0AAU2ZA70-F1
#
_entry.id   AF-A0AAU2ZA70-F1
#
_cell.length_a   1.000
_cell.length_b   1.000
_cell.length_c   1.000
_cell.angle_alpha   90.00
_cell.angle_beta   90.00
_cell.angle_gamma   90.00
#
_symmetry.space_group_name_H-M   'P 1'
#
loop_
_entity.id
_entity.type
_entity.pdbx_description
1 polymer ?
#
loop_
_entity_poly.entity_id
_entity_poly.type
_entity_poly.pdbx_seq_one_letter_code
_entity_poly.pdbx_strand_id
1 'polypeptide(L)'
;MTMHPKSAVRPPLPLAPLGFRRDGRPILPIIGASSGDPGDPLTGDPAPTGDAGNATVTIPQEELSRRFAREKDQGRRAGIRDLLGNLGFDSAKALTDFIESQRQAEQERKDAEQAQLSEVERREQTAAERERQAEQRESAAVARERDAARRALLVGLGATGNDLDDAVLLLSRAAELDADPDVLTQAAEDLKQRRPELFGQQQPPTPAAAPPSGRPSGGIPPRSGGTPSRPGSLGLDIARRRGHLNNT
;
A
#
# COMPACT_ATOMS: atom_id res chain seq x y z
N MET A 1 59.28 -2.00 59.92
CA MET A 1 59.02 -0.59 59.56
C MET A 1 58.00 -0.05 60.54
N THR A 2 58.49 0.78 61.46
CA THR A 2 57.84 1.12 62.72
C THR A 2 57.13 2.46 62.58
N MET A 3 55.83 2.50 62.91
CA MET A 3 54.98 3.68 62.86
C MET A 3 55.48 4.77 63.81
N HIS A 4 55.58 6.01 63.32
CA HIS A 4 55.70 7.21 64.13
C HIS A 4 54.35 7.95 64.13
N PRO A 5 53.64 8.07 65.27
CA PRO A 5 52.49 8.96 65.36
C PRO A 5 52.97 10.42 65.47
N LYS A 6 52.48 11.26 64.55
CA LYS A 6 52.57 12.73 64.61
C LYS A 6 51.96 13.23 65.92
N SER A 7 52.75 13.95 66.69
CA SER A 7 52.30 14.75 67.84
C SER A 7 51.21 15.73 67.38
N ALA A 8 50.00 15.55 67.91
CA ALA A 8 48.85 16.40 67.65
C ALA A 8 49.03 17.74 68.36
N VAL A 9 49.10 18.82 67.58
CA VAL A 9 48.96 20.20 68.09
C VAL A 9 47.57 20.32 68.68
N ARG A 10 47.52 20.50 70.00
CA ARG A 10 46.30 20.65 70.78
C ARG A 10 45.58 21.94 70.33
N PRO A 11 44.28 21.89 69.94
CA PRO A 11 43.56 23.10 69.57
C PRO A 11 43.42 24.03 70.78
N PRO A 12 43.49 25.36 70.61
CA PRO A 12 43.32 26.30 71.70
C PRO A 12 41.92 26.18 72.32
N LEU A 13 41.89 26.27 73.66
CA LEU A 13 40.71 26.22 74.52
C LEU A 13 39.63 27.24 74.11
N PRO A 14 38.33 26.96 74.39
CA PRO A 14 37.22 27.75 73.88
C PRO A 14 37.25 29.20 74.39
N LEU A 15 37.09 30.12 73.43
CA LEU A 15 37.12 31.57 73.62
C LEU A 15 36.11 32.02 74.70
N ALA A 16 36.54 32.98 75.53
CA ALA A 16 35.68 33.62 76.52
C ALA A 16 34.39 34.16 75.85
N PRO A 17 33.21 34.00 76.47
CA PRO A 17 31.96 34.46 75.89
C PRO A 17 31.94 35.99 75.76
N LEU A 18 31.44 36.50 74.62
CA LEU A 18 31.31 37.94 74.35
C LEU A 18 30.23 38.61 75.24
N GLY A 19 29.34 37.80 75.82
CA GLY A 19 28.28 38.23 76.70
C GLY A 19 27.29 37.10 76.94
N PHE A 20 26.20 37.39 77.65
CA PHE A 20 25.11 36.45 77.88
C PHE A 20 23.81 37.03 77.33
N ARG A 21 22.98 36.16 76.75
CA ARG A 21 21.63 36.53 76.33
C ARG A 21 20.72 36.70 77.56
N ARG A 22 19.52 37.26 77.37
CA ARG A 22 18.52 37.43 78.45
C ARG A 22 18.10 36.10 79.11
N ASP A 23 18.26 34.98 78.41
CA ASP A 23 18.04 33.60 78.88
C ASP A 23 19.27 32.97 79.56
N GLY A 24 20.33 33.75 79.84
CA GLY A 24 21.51 33.31 80.59
C GLY A 24 22.49 32.43 79.80
N ARG A 25 22.26 32.22 78.50
CA ARG A 25 23.16 31.43 77.64
C ARG A 25 24.33 32.28 77.12
N PRO A 26 25.58 31.76 77.14
CA PRO A 26 26.74 32.50 76.65
C PRO A 26 26.67 32.70 75.13
N ILE A 27 26.99 33.91 74.69
CA ILE A 27 27.18 34.26 73.28
C ILE A 27 28.66 33.97 72.96
N LEU A 28 28.90 32.92 72.20
CA LEU A 28 30.25 32.57 71.74
C LEU A 28 30.56 33.32 70.45
N PRO A 29 31.80 33.82 70.27
CA PRO A 29 32.23 34.38 68.99
C PRO A 29 32.12 33.32 67.88
N ILE A 30 31.55 33.70 66.73
CA ILE A 30 31.49 32.84 65.55
C ILE A 30 32.91 32.71 64.99
N ILE A 31 33.47 31.50 65.06
CA ILE A 31 34.79 31.18 64.51
C ILE A 31 34.72 31.37 62.99
N GLY A 32 35.36 32.42 62.48
CA GLY A 32 35.35 32.80 61.07
C GLY A 32 35.19 34.31 60.81
N ALA A 33 34.69 35.09 61.79
CA ALA A 33 34.65 36.55 61.72
C ALA A 33 35.87 37.15 62.46
N SER A 34 37.06 36.99 61.88
CA SER A 34 38.24 37.71 62.34
C SER A 34 38.16 39.15 61.83
N SER A 35 38.42 40.14 62.69
CA SER A 35 38.44 41.57 62.37
C SER A 35 39.62 41.99 61.48
N GLY A 36 40.13 41.08 60.65
CA GLY A 36 41.32 41.25 59.81
C GLY A 36 41.20 40.58 58.45
N ASP A 37 39.98 40.38 57.93
CA ASP A 37 39.75 39.95 56.55
C ASP A 37 39.83 41.18 55.61
N PRO A 38 40.78 41.25 54.67
CA PRO A 38 41.04 42.45 53.86
C PRO A 38 40.06 42.63 52.68
N GLY A 39 38.77 42.35 52.89
CA GLY A 39 37.74 42.34 51.86
C GLY A 39 36.66 43.42 51.97
N ASP A 40 36.72 44.32 52.96
CA ASP A 40 35.65 45.30 53.20
C ASP A 40 36.04 46.72 52.71
N PRO A 41 35.46 47.24 51.60
CA PRO A 41 35.71 48.60 51.17
C PRO A 41 34.98 49.60 52.07
N LEU A 42 35.70 50.12 53.07
CA LEU A 42 35.39 51.35 53.80
C LEU A 42 35.26 52.52 52.81
N THR A 43 34.03 52.81 52.38
CA THR A 43 33.69 54.07 51.72
C THR A 43 32.82 54.86 52.67
N GLY A 44 33.35 55.96 53.18
CA GLY A 44 32.75 56.78 54.23
C GLY A 44 31.54 57.58 53.77
N ASP A 45 30.57 57.73 54.68
CA ASP A 45 29.95 59.00 55.03
C ASP A 45 29.14 58.84 56.35
N PRO A 46 28.84 59.94 57.08
CA PRO A 46 28.79 59.93 58.54
C PRO A 46 27.50 59.36 59.13
N ALA A 47 27.64 58.78 60.32
CA ALA A 47 26.59 58.17 61.12
C ALA A 47 25.45 59.15 61.47
N PRO A 48 24.17 58.73 61.33
CA PRO A 48 23.13 59.16 62.24
C PRO A 48 23.06 58.17 63.40
N THR A 49 23.34 58.67 64.60
CA THR A 49 22.95 58.05 65.86
C THR A 49 21.46 57.71 65.84
N GLY A 50 21.13 56.42 65.93
CA GLY A 50 19.76 55.94 66.06
C GLY A 50 19.74 54.44 66.36
N ASP A 51 19.13 54.08 67.48
CA ASP A 51 19.01 52.75 68.07
C ASP A 51 18.95 51.58 67.09
N ALA A 52 19.85 50.61 67.27
CA ALA A 52 19.76 49.27 66.69
C ALA A 52 18.68 48.45 67.43
N GLY A 53 17.42 48.85 67.25
CA GLY A 53 16.25 48.05 67.54
C GLY A 53 15.73 47.44 66.25
N ASN A 54 15.94 46.13 66.07
CA ASN A 54 15.23 45.23 65.15
C ASN A 54 14.51 45.92 63.97
N ALA A 55 15.27 46.35 62.96
CA ALA A 55 14.69 46.89 61.72
C ALA A 55 13.81 45.79 61.09
N THR A 56 12.50 45.90 61.31
CA THR A 56 11.52 44.98 60.75
C THR A 56 11.35 45.40 59.30
N VAL A 57 11.97 44.67 58.38
CA VAL A 57 11.88 44.94 56.94
C VAL A 57 10.49 44.51 56.47
N THR A 58 9.57 45.47 56.37
CA THR A 58 8.22 45.23 55.88
C THR A 58 8.23 45.30 54.34
N ILE A 59 8.32 44.15 53.68
CA ILE A 59 8.27 44.07 52.21
C ILE A 59 6.79 44.07 51.77
N PRO A 60 6.36 44.96 50.87
CA PRO A 60 5.00 44.96 50.35
C PRO A 60 4.72 43.67 49.55
N GLN A 61 3.47 43.17 49.64
CA GLN A 61 3.06 41.90 49.05
C GLN A 61 3.23 41.84 47.52
N GLU A 62 3.10 42.98 46.84
CA GLU A 62 3.35 43.09 45.40
C GLU A 62 4.82 42.82 45.05
N GLU A 63 5.75 43.26 45.90
CA GLU A 63 7.17 43.05 45.70
C GLU A 63 7.59 41.61 45.98
N LEU A 64 6.98 40.97 46.99
CA LEU A 64 7.12 39.52 47.23
C LEU A 64 6.62 38.72 46.03
N SER A 65 5.46 39.06 45.49
CA SER A 65 4.87 38.40 44.32
C SER A 65 5.78 38.50 43.10
N ARG A 66 6.38 39.68 42.87
CA ARG A 66 7.34 39.92 41.79
C ARG A 66 8.64 39.12 41.98
N ARG A 67 9.14 38.97 43.21
CA ARG A 67 10.33 38.15 43.51
C ARG A 67 10.06 36.66 43.27
N PHE A 68 8.92 36.15 43.71
CA PHE A 68 8.53 34.75 43.46
C PHE A 68 8.34 34.45 41.98
N ALA A 69 7.77 35.37 41.20
CA ALA A 69 7.65 35.19 39.75
C ALA A 69 9.02 35.07 39.08
N ARG A 70 9.97 35.94 39.45
CA ARG A 70 11.35 35.89 38.93
C ARG A 70 12.08 34.62 39.35
N GLU A 71 11.92 34.18 40.60
CA GLU A 71 12.54 32.95 41.10
C GLU A 71 11.99 31.71 40.38
N LYS A 72 10.68 31.64 40.14
CA LYS A 72 10.06 30.58 39.33
C LYS A 72 10.55 30.58 37.90
N ASP A 73 10.67 31.75 37.27
CA ASP A 73 11.18 31.87 35.91
C ASP A 73 12.65 31.45 35.81
N GLN A 74 13.46 31.80 36.81
CA GLN A 74 14.86 31.37 36.90
C GLN A 74 14.97 29.86 37.09
N GLY A 75 14.18 29.27 38.00
CA GLY A 75 14.12 27.83 38.21
C GLY A 75 13.66 27.07 36.96
N ARG A 76 12.66 27.58 36.24
CA ARG A 76 12.21 27.00 34.96
C ARG A 76 13.31 27.04 33.90
N ARG A 77 14.01 28.17 33.76
CA ARG A 77 15.11 28.30 32.79
C ARG A 77 16.31 27.45 33.16
N ALA A 78 16.63 27.30 34.45
CA ALA A 78 17.68 26.42 34.94
C ALA A 78 17.34 24.96 34.63
N GLY A 79 16.13 24.51 34.96
CA GLY A 79 15.69 23.14 34.68
C GLY A 79 15.66 22.80 33.18
N ILE A 80 15.25 23.74 32.31
CA ILE A 80 15.33 23.54 30.85
C ILE A 80 16.78 23.41 30.39
N ARG A 81 17.71 24.21 30.94
CA ARG A 81 19.13 24.13 30.59
C ARG A 81 19.76 22.81 31.04
N ASP A 82 19.45 22.36 32.25
CA ASP A 82 19.95 21.09 32.78
C ASP A 82 19.42 19.91 31.97
N LEU A 83 18.14 19.93 31.57
CA LEU A 83 17.56 18.92 30.68
C LEU A 83 18.23 18.89 29.31
N LEU A 84 18.44 20.07 28.69
CA LEU A 84 19.15 20.15 27.41
C LEU A 84 20.59 19.66 27.53
N GLY A 85 21.30 20.03 28.60
CA GLY A 85 22.65 19.53 28.88
C GLY A 85 22.71 18.02 29.08
N ASN A 86 21.78 17.44 29.83
CA ASN A 86 21.68 15.98 30.02
C ASN A 86 21.39 15.24 28.71
N LEU A 87 20.65 15.87 27.79
CA LEU A 87 20.36 15.33 26.46
C LEU A 87 21.48 15.64 25.43
N GLY A 88 22.51 16.40 25.83
CA GLY A 88 23.64 16.76 24.97
C GLY A 88 23.38 17.89 23.98
N PHE A 89 22.35 18.71 24.19
CA PHE A 89 22.02 19.85 23.33
C PHE A 89 22.46 21.17 23.95
N ASP A 90 23.12 22.00 23.17
CA ASP A 90 23.57 23.34 23.58
C ASP A 90 22.42 24.34 23.71
N SER A 91 21.30 24.09 23.03
CA SER A 91 20.12 24.96 23.05
C SER A 91 18.83 24.21 22.69
N ALA A 92 17.69 24.78 23.09
CA ALA A 92 16.37 24.27 22.67
C ALA A 92 16.21 24.25 21.15
N LYS A 93 16.83 25.21 20.45
CA LYS A 93 16.83 25.27 18.99
C LYS A 93 17.57 24.08 18.37
N ALA A 94 18.72 23.70 18.91
CA ALA A 94 19.47 22.54 18.44
C ALA A 94 18.67 21.23 18.58
N LEU A 95 17.90 21.08 19.67
CA LEU A 95 16.99 19.95 19.85
C LEU A 95 15.86 19.95 18.81
N THR A 96 15.25 21.09 18.54
CA THR A 96 14.19 21.20 17.52
C THR A 96 14.73 20.89 16.12
N ASP A 97 15.84 21.51 15.73
CA ASP A 97 16.48 21.30 14.43
C ASP A 97 16.88 19.81 14.27
N PHE A 98 17.36 19.15 15.32
CA PHE A 98 17.64 17.71 15.32
C PHE A 98 16.40 16.86 15.09
N ILE A 99 15.31 17.09 15.85
CA ILE A 99 14.06 16.34 15.71
C ILE A 99 13.48 16.53 14.31
N GLU A 100 13.52 17.75 13.77
CA GLU A 100 13.04 18.04 12.42
C GLU A 100 13.88 17.31 11.36
N SER A 101 15.21 17.35 11.47
CA SER A 101 16.11 16.62 10.57
C SER A 101 15.89 15.11 10.62
N GLN A 102 15.64 14.56 11.82
CA GLN A 102 15.38 13.13 12.00
C GLN A 102 14.04 12.74 11.35
N ARG A 103 12.99 13.56 11.54
CA ARG A 103 11.70 13.33 10.90
C ARG A 103 11.78 13.42 9.38
N GLN A 104 12.52 14.39 8.85
CA GLN A 104 12.75 14.52 7.42
C GLN A 104 13.48 13.31 6.86
N ALA A 105 14.56 12.87 7.50
CA ALA A 105 15.30 11.68 7.07
C ALA A 105 14.46 10.39 7.12
N GLU A 106 13.62 10.22 8.14
CA GLU A 106 12.68 9.10 8.21
C GLU A 106 11.61 9.18 7.12
N GLN A 107 11.10 10.37 6.83
CA GLN A 107 10.11 10.57 5.77
C GLN A 107 10.72 10.28 4.39
N GLU A 108 11.91 10.80 4.10
CA GLU A 108 12.63 10.54 2.86
C GLU A 108 12.91 9.05 2.67
N ARG A 109 13.27 8.33 3.75
CA ARG A 109 13.44 6.86 3.69
C ARG A 109 12.15 6.15 3.34
N LYS A 110 11.04 6.50 3.98
CA LYS A 110 9.73 5.91 3.69
C LYS A 110 9.29 6.19 2.26
N ASP A 111 9.49 7.41 1.79
CA ASP A 111 9.15 7.82 0.43
C ASP A 111 10.03 7.07 -0.60
N ALA A 112 11.32 6.90 -0.31
CA ALA A 112 12.23 6.11 -1.15
C ALA A 112 11.87 4.62 -1.16
N GLU A 113 11.51 4.03 -0.02
CA GLU A 113 11.03 2.64 0.07
C GLU A 113 9.72 2.45 -0.71
N GLN A 114 8.76 3.37 -0.57
CA GLN A 114 7.52 3.34 -1.35
C GLN A 114 7.79 3.48 -2.85
N ALA A 115 8.71 4.36 -3.25
CA ALA A 115 9.10 4.51 -4.65
C ALA A 115 9.72 3.20 -5.19
N GLN A 116 10.59 2.55 -4.43
CA GLN A 116 11.18 1.26 -4.80
C GLN A 116 10.13 0.16 -4.95
N LEU A 117 9.19 0.06 -4.01
CA LEU A 117 8.08 -0.89 -4.09
C LEU A 117 7.24 -0.65 -5.36
N SER A 118 6.89 0.61 -5.64
CA SER A 118 6.12 0.95 -6.84
C SER A 118 6.88 0.67 -8.15
N GLU A 119 8.21 0.78 -8.15
CA GLU A 119 9.03 0.46 -9.33
C GLU A 119 9.11 -1.06 -9.56
N VAL A 120 9.24 -1.84 -8.50
CA VAL A 120 9.20 -3.31 -8.56
C VAL A 120 7.83 -3.78 -9.07
N GLU A 121 6.73 -3.25 -8.52
CA GLU A 121 5.38 -3.56 -8.98
C GLU A 121 5.19 -3.25 -10.46
N ARG A 122 5.69 -2.10 -10.93
CA ARG A 122 5.64 -1.76 -12.37
C ARG A 122 6.43 -2.75 -13.21
N ARG A 123 7.63 -3.16 -12.76
CA ARG A 123 8.45 -4.15 -13.49
C ARG A 123 7.74 -5.50 -13.55
N GLU A 124 7.16 -5.94 -12.45
CA GLU A 124 6.38 -7.19 -12.39
C GLU A 124 5.17 -7.16 -13.31
N GLN A 125 4.40 -6.06 -13.31
CA GLN A 125 3.27 -5.90 -14.23
C GLN A 125 3.72 -5.99 -15.69
N THR A 126 4.79 -5.29 -16.07
CA THR A 126 5.31 -5.35 -17.44
C THR A 126 5.84 -6.73 -17.82
N ALA A 127 6.40 -7.49 -16.87
CA ALA A 127 6.86 -8.85 -17.09
C ALA A 127 5.68 -9.80 -17.30
N ALA A 128 4.66 -9.72 -16.43
CA ALA A 128 3.44 -10.51 -16.53
C ALA A 128 2.66 -10.23 -17.84
N GLU A 129 2.63 -8.98 -18.29
CA GLU A 129 2.03 -8.64 -19.58
C GLU A 129 2.79 -9.25 -20.77
N ARG A 130 4.13 -9.24 -20.73
CA ARG A 130 4.95 -9.88 -21.77
C ARG A 130 4.77 -11.39 -21.79
N GLU A 131 4.69 -12.02 -20.61
CA GLU A 131 4.45 -13.46 -20.49
C GLU A 131 3.08 -13.83 -21.07
N ARG A 132 2.02 -13.11 -20.69
CA ARG A 132 0.68 -13.31 -21.29
C ARG A 132 0.67 -13.13 -22.80
N GLN A 133 1.40 -12.14 -23.32
CA GLN A 133 1.52 -11.94 -24.77
C GLN A 133 2.27 -13.09 -25.44
N ALA A 134 3.30 -13.65 -24.80
CA ALA A 134 4.02 -14.81 -25.31
C ALA A 134 3.12 -16.05 -25.31
N GLU A 135 2.44 -16.34 -24.20
CA GLU A 135 1.47 -17.44 -24.08
C GLU A 135 0.36 -17.36 -25.12
N GLN A 136 -0.16 -16.15 -25.39
CA GLN A 136 -1.17 -15.94 -26.43
C GLN A 136 -0.61 -16.22 -27.84
N ARG A 137 0.64 -15.85 -28.11
CA ARG A 137 1.29 -16.13 -29.40
C ARG A 137 1.56 -17.61 -29.57
N GLU A 138 2.02 -18.29 -28.53
CA GLU A 138 2.29 -19.72 -28.52
C GLU A 138 1.00 -20.52 -28.68
N SER A 139 -0.05 -20.24 -27.89
CA SER A 139 -1.35 -20.89 -28.04
C SER A 139 -1.97 -20.68 -29.43
N ALA A 140 -1.85 -19.47 -30.00
CA ALA A 140 -2.29 -19.20 -31.36
C ALA A 140 -1.43 -19.91 -32.43
N ALA A 141 -0.14 -20.17 -32.16
CA ALA A 141 0.70 -20.96 -33.05
C ALA A 141 0.32 -22.46 -32.98
N VAL A 142 0.14 -22.99 -31.78
CA VAL A 142 -0.30 -24.38 -31.55
C VAL A 142 -1.67 -24.63 -32.18
N ALA A 143 -2.62 -23.71 -32.03
CA ALA A 143 -3.93 -23.83 -32.67
C ALA A 143 -3.82 -23.89 -34.20
N ARG A 144 -3.00 -23.01 -34.80
CA ARG A 144 -2.74 -23.02 -36.26
C ARG A 144 -2.08 -24.31 -36.73
N GLU A 145 -1.14 -24.85 -35.97
CA GLU A 145 -0.49 -26.13 -36.27
C GLU A 145 -1.49 -27.29 -36.22
N ARG A 146 -2.33 -27.35 -35.18
CA ARG A 146 -3.37 -28.37 -35.04
C ARG A 146 -4.37 -28.32 -36.19
N ASP A 147 -4.85 -27.12 -36.55
CA ASP A 147 -5.78 -26.96 -37.66
C ASP A 147 -5.15 -27.37 -39.00
N ALA A 148 -3.87 -27.04 -39.21
CA ALA A 148 -3.11 -27.47 -40.38
C ALA A 148 -2.96 -29.00 -40.42
N ALA A 149 -2.64 -29.64 -39.29
CA ALA A 149 -2.52 -31.11 -39.20
C ALA A 149 -3.84 -31.82 -39.51
N ARG A 150 -4.97 -31.33 -38.99
CA ARG A 150 -6.30 -31.90 -39.31
C ARG A 150 -6.65 -31.74 -40.79
N ARG A 151 -6.38 -30.57 -41.37
CA ARG A 151 -6.58 -30.35 -42.80
C ARG A 151 -5.70 -31.26 -43.64
N ALA A 152 -4.42 -31.43 -43.28
CA ALA A 152 -3.52 -32.33 -43.98
C ALA A 152 -4.01 -33.78 -43.95
N LEU A 153 -4.54 -34.24 -42.82
CA LEU A 153 -5.13 -35.57 -42.67
C LEU A 153 -6.34 -35.76 -43.60
N LEU A 154 -7.28 -34.81 -43.61
CA LEU A 154 -8.48 -34.88 -44.45
C LEU A 154 -8.16 -34.79 -45.95
N VAL A 155 -7.20 -33.94 -46.32
CA VAL A 155 -6.68 -33.88 -47.69
C VAL A 155 -6.03 -35.22 -48.08
N GLY A 156 -5.25 -35.83 -47.19
CA GLY A 156 -4.68 -37.17 -47.41
C GLY A 156 -5.73 -38.27 -47.64
N LEU A 157 -6.93 -38.11 -47.07
CA LEU A 157 -8.06 -39.01 -47.26
C LEU A 157 -8.89 -38.72 -48.53
N GLY A 158 -8.62 -37.59 -49.21
CA GLY A 158 -9.23 -37.19 -50.48
C GLY A 158 -10.20 -36.01 -50.41
N ALA A 159 -10.34 -35.34 -49.26
CA ALA A 159 -11.20 -34.15 -49.15
C ALA A 159 -10.55 -32.94 -49.87
N THR A 160 -11.31 -32.21 -50.67
CA THR A 160 -10.79 -31.06 -51.44
C THR A 160 -11.79 -29.91 -51.50
N GLY A 161 -11.30 -28.69 -51.73
CA GLY A 161 -12.14 -27.50 -51.94
C GLY A 161 -13.14 -27.25 -50.80
N ASN A 162 -14.40 -27.00 -51.15
CA ASN A 162 -15.47 -26.73 -50.17
C ASN A 162 -15.79 -27.96 -49.31
N ASP A 163 -15.63 -29.17 -49.85
CA ASP A 163 -15.87 -30.41 -49.11
C ASP A 163 -14.83 -30.62 -47.99
N LEU A 164 -13.62 -30.06 -48.16
CA LEU A 164 -12.60 -30.03 -47.11
C LEU A 164 -13.03 -29.14 -45.94
N ASP A 165 -13.56 -27.95 -46.20
CA ASP A 165 -14.03 -27.05 -45.14
C ASP A 165 -15.21 -27.66 -44.37
N ASP A 166 -16.14 -28.31 -45.08
CA ASP A 166 -17.26 -29.05 -44.47
C ASP A 166 -16.77 -30.26 -43.67
N ALA A 167 -15.79 -31.01 -44.18
CA ALA A 167 -15.18 -32.12 -43.46
C ALA A 167 -14.45 -31.66 -42.19
N VAL A 168 -13.75 -30.52 -42.22
CA VAL A 168 -13.11 -29.91 -41.04
C VAL A 168 -14.14 -29.55 -39.98
N LEU A 169 -15.26 -28.92 -40.37
CA LEU A 169 -16.35 -28.59 -39.45
C LEU A 169 -16.97 -29.83 -38.82
N LEU A 170 -17.22 -30.87 -39.61
CA LEU A 170 -17.79 -32.12 -39.11
C LEU A 170 -16.81 -32.88 -38.20
N LEU A 171 -15.52 -32.89 -38.52
CA LEU A 171 -14.48 -33.50 -37.69
C LEU A 171 -14.35 -32.77 -36.35
N SER A 172 -14.40 -31.43 -36.35
CA SER A 172 -14.36 -30.61 -35.12
C SER A 172 -15.53 -30.84 -34.16
N ARG A 173 -16.65 -31.37 -34.67
CA ARG A 173 -17.82 -31.75 -33.87
C ARG A 173 -17.77 -33.20 -33.40
N ALA A 174 -17.07 -34.06 -34.13
CA ALA A 174 -16.96 -35.49 -33.85
C ALA A 174 -15.82 -35.82 -32.90
N ALA A 175 -14.75 -35.03 -32.91
CA ALA A 175 -13.59 -35.19 -32.04
C ALA A 175 -13.28 -33.90 -31.28
N GLU A 176 -12.74 -34.04 -30.08
CA GLU A 176 -12.28 -32.89 -29.28
C GLU A 176 -11.10 -32.18 -29.95
N LEU A 177 -10.93 -30.89 -29.64
CA LEU A 177 -9.86 -30.07 -30.21
C LEU A 177 -8.45 -30.63 -29.91
N ASP A 178 -8.29 -31.31 -28.77
CA ASP A 178 -7.01 -31.83 -28.30
C ASP A 178 -6.95 -33.36 -28.34
N ALA A 179 -7.81 -33.98 -29.16
CA ALA A 179 -7.80 -35.42 -29.37
C ALA A 179 -6.44 -35.90 -29.94
N ASP A 180 -6.01 -37.07 -29.47
CA ASP A 180 -4.80 -37.78 -29.93
C ASP A 180 -4.84 -37.98 -31.47
N PRO A 181 -3.72 -37.87 -32.19
CA PRO A 181 -3.65 -38.14 -33.63
C PRO A 181 -4.30 -39.47 -34.06
N ASP A 182 -4.23 -40.53 -33.26
CA ASP A 182 -4.87 -41.81 -33.59
C ASP A 182 -6.40 -41.71 -33.58
N VAL A 183 -6.95 -40.99 -32.60
CA VAL A 183 -8.40 -40.74 -32.48
C VAL A 183 -8.89 -39.85 -33.62
N LEU A 184 -8.11 -38.83 -34.00
CA LEU A 184 -8.42 -37.97 -35.14
C LEU A 184 -8.45 -38.76 -36.46
N THR A 185 -7.53 -39.72 -36.62
CA THR A 185 -7.48 -40.59 -37.79
C THR A 185 -8.71 -41.48 -37.87
N GLN A 186 -9.08 -42.15 -36.76
CA GLN A 186 -10.28 -42.98 -36.69
C GLN A 186 -11.56 -42.17 -36.95
N ALA A 187 -11.69 -40.99 -36.33
CA ALA A 187 -12.84 -40.12 -36.53
C ALA A 187 -12.98 -39.65 -37.99
N ALA A 188 -11.86 -39.39 -38.67
CA ALA A 188 -11.86 -39.02 -40.08
C ALA A 188 -12.21 -40.20 -41.00
N GLU A 189 -11.76 -41.41 -40.69
CA GLU A 189 -12.16 -42.63 -41.39
C GLU A 189 -13.66 -42.94 -41.22
N ASP A 190 -14.18 -42.81 -40.01
CA ASP A 190 -15.62 -42.93 -39.73
C ASP A 190 -16.44 -41.89 -40.51
N LEU A 191 -15.93 -40.66 -40.61
CA LEU A 191 -16.56 -39.59 -41.38
C LEU A 191 -16.58 -39.96 -42.87
N LYS A 192 -15.49 -40.52 -43.40
CA LYS A 192 -15.40 -41.03 -44.77
C LYS A 192 -16.40 -42.15 -45.05
N GLN A 193 -16.57 -43.08 -44.11
CA GLN A 193 -17.57 -44.14 -44.25
C GLN A 193 -19.01 -43.60 -44.27
N ARG A 194 -19.29 -42.59 -43.44
CA ARG A 194 -20.64 -41.99 -43.34
C ARG A 194 -20.95 -41.04 -44.49
N ARG A 195 -19.93 -40.39 -45.07
CA ARG A 195 -20.06 -39.35 -46.10
C ARG A 195 -18.95 -39.48 -47.15
N PRO A 196 -19.04 -40.49 -48.03
CA PRO A 196 -18.03 -40.71 -49.08
C PRO A 196 -17.93 -39.53 -50.07
N GLU A 197 -19.04 -38.81 -50.28
CA GLU A 197 -19.11 -37.65 -51.19
C GLU A 197 -18.13 -36.53 -50.81
N LEU A 198 -17.86 -36.33 -49.52
CA LEU A 198 -16.91 -35.31 -49.04
C LEU A 198 -15.45 -35.62 -49.40
N PHE A 199 -15.17 -36.85 -49.83
CA PHE A 199 -13.85 -37.35 -50.21
C PHE A 199 -13.78 -37.72 -51.70
N GLY A 200 -14.70 -37.17 -52.52
CA GLY A 200 -14.74 -37.38 -53.97
C GLY A 200 -15.21 -38.77 -54.39
N GLN A 201 -15.79 -39.57 -53.49
CA GLN A 201 -16.38 -40.86 -53.82
C GLN A 201 -17.88 -40.71 -54.03
N GLN A 202 -18.34 -40.84 -55.28
CA GLN A 202 -19.76 -40.94 -55.61
C GLN A 202 -20.33 -42.23 -55.01
N GLN A 203 -21.29 -42.09 -54.13
CA GLN A 203 -22.05 -43.20 -53.58
C GLN A 203 -22.79 -43.88 -54.74
N PRO A 204 -22.63 -45.20 -54.94
CA PRO A 204 -23.39 -45.88 -55.98
C PRO A 204 -24.88 -45.65 -55.72
N PRO A 205 -25.68 -45.31 -56.75
CA PRO A 205 -27.08 -45.00 -56.55
C PRO A 205 -27.75 -46.18 -55.87
N THR A 206 -28.26 -45.96 -54.66
CA THR A 206 -29.14 -46.93 -54.01
C THR A 206 -30.32 -47.15 -54.95
N PRO A 207 -30.59 -48.39 -55.40
CA PRO A 207 -31.74 -48.63 -56.24
C PRO A 207 -32.99 -48.21 -55.48
N ALA A 208 -33.76 -47.30 -56.07
CA ALA A 208 -35.02 -46.84 -55.49
C ALA A 208 -35.89 -48.06 -55.18
N ALA A 209 -36.18 -48.26 -53.89
CA ALA A 209 -37.19 -49.24 -53.50
C ALA A 209 -38.48 -48.88 -54.24
N ALA A 210 -39.02 -49.83 -55.02
CA ALA A 210 -40.26 -49.63 -55.75
C ALA A 210 -41.36 -49.19 -54.79
N PRO A 211 -42.16 -48.15 -55.12
CA PRO A 211 -43.25 -47.74 -54.25
C PRO A 211 -44.25 -48.90 -54.12
N PRO A 212 -44.69 -49.25 -52.88
CA PRO A 212 -45.70 -50.29 -52.70
C PRO A 212 -46.97 -49.90 -53.45
N SER A 213 -47.37 -50.72 -54.43
CA SER A 213 -48.58 -50.49 -55.21
C SER A 213 -49.81 -50.72 -54.33
N GLY A 214 -50.50 -49.63 -53.97
CA GLY A 214 -51.76 -49.71 -53.23
C GLY A 214 -52.49 -48.37 -53.20
N ARG A 215 -53.39 -48.15 -54.16
CA ARG A 215 -54.44 -47.11 -54.16
C ARG A 215 -55.53 -47.47 -53.11
N PRO A 216 -56.44 -46.57 -52.65
CA PRO A 216 -56.99 -45.42 -53.38
C PRO A 216 -57.19 -44.09 -52.61
N SER A 217 -56.97 -43.00 -53.35
CA SER A 217 -57.75 -41.74 -53.38
C SER A 217 -58.68 -41.43 -52.20
N GLY A 218 -58.15 -40.73 -51.19
CA GLY A 218 -58.92 -39.91 -50.24
C GLY A 218 -58.56 -38.44 -50.46
N GLY A 219 -59.49 -37.67 -51.02
CA GLY A 219 -59.30 -36.27 -51.39
C GLY A 219 -58.92 -35.39 -50.19
N ILE A 220 -57.72 -34.83 -50.23
CA ILE A 220 -57.34 -33.67 -49.41
C ILE A 220 -57.77 -32.43 -50.22
N PRO A 221 -58.55 -31.48 -49.64
CA PRO A 221 -58.91 -30.28 -50.37
C PRO A 221 -57.65 -29.50 -50.77
N PRO A 222 -57.60 -28.90 -51.98
CA PRO A 222 -56.42 -28.19 -52.43
C PRO A 222 -56.13 -27.06 -51.45
N ARG A 223 -54.91 -27.03 -50.90
CA ARG A 223 -54.38 -25.82 -50.27
C ARG A 223 -54.49 -24.72 -51.32
N SER A 224 -55.30 -23.72 -51.01
CA SER A 224 -55.44 -22.51 -51.81
C SER A 224 -54.05 -22.02 -52.19
N GLY A 225 -53.86 -21.79 -53.50
CA GLY A 225 -52.66 -21.16 -54.03
C GLY A 225 -52.46 -19.84 -53.31
N GLY A 226 -51.48 -19.82 -52.40
CA GLY A 226 -50.96 -18.59 -51.86
C GLY A 226 -50.35 -17.82 -53.02
N THR A 227 -50.94 -16.68 -53.35
CA THR A 227 -50.31 -15.68 -54.21
C THR A 227 -48.88 -15.44 -53.70
N PRO A 228 -47.88 -15.32 -54.58
CA PRO A 228 -46.52 -15.05 -54.13
C PRO A 228 -46.55 -13.74 -53.34
N SER A 229 -46.18 -13.83 -52.06
CA SER A 229 -46.12 -12.67 -51.19
C SER A 229 -45.21 -11.64 -51.85
N ARG A 230 -45.76 -10.46 -52.19
CA ARG A 230 -44.98 -9.38 -52.80
C ARG A 230 -43.75 -9.11 -51.93
N PRO A 231 -42.53 -9.11 -52.48
CA PRO A 231 -41.34 -8.82 -51.70
C PRO A 231 -41.51 -7.46 -51.01
N GLY A 232 -41.31 -7.43 -49.69
CA GLY A 232 -41.49 -6.24 -48.84
C GLY A 232 -42.83 -6.14 -48.09
N SER A 233 -43.81 -7.01 -48.37
CA SER A 233 -45.11 -7.02 -47.66
C SER A 233 -44.96 -7.27 -46.16
N LEU A 234 -44.08 -8.21 -45.79
CA LEU A 234 -43.82 -8.55 -44.38
C LEU A 234 -43.19 -7.38 -43.61
N GLY A 235 -42.28 -6.64 -44.26
CA GLY A 235 -41.65 -5.45 -43.69
C GLY A 235 -42.65 -4.31 -43.49
N LEU A 236 -43.57 -4.13 -44.43
CA LEU A 236 -44.68 -3.17 -44.34
C LEU A 236 -45.64 -3.51 -43.20
N ASP A 237 -45.98 -4.79 -43.03
CA ASP A 237 -46.85 -5.24 -41.94
C ASP A 237 -46.19 -5.08 -40.57
N ILE A 238 -44.88 -5.32 -40.47
CA ILE A 238 -44.09 -5.06 -39.26
C ILE A 238 -44.03 -3.56 -38.97
N ALA A 239 -43.80 -2.72 -39.98
CA ALA A 239 -43.76 -1.27 -39.84
C ALA A 239 -45.11 -0.68 -39.39
N ARG A 240 -46.23 -1.22 -39.90
CA ARG A 240 -47.59 -0.87 -39.42
C ARG A 240 -47.83 -1.29 -37.98
N ARG A 241 -47.48 -2.54 -37.61
CA ARG A 241 -47.64 -3.01 -36.21
C ARG A 241 -46.78 -2.22 -35.22
N ARG A 242 -45.62 -1.72 -35.66
CA ARG A 242 -44.72 -0.91 -34.84
C ARG A 242 -45.03 0.59 -34.88
N GLY A 243 -46.10 1.01 -35.57
CA GLY A 243 -46.54 2.40 -35.61
C GLY A 243 -45.65 3.33 -36.43
N HIS A 244 -44.79 2.80 -37.30
CA HIS A 244 -43.93 3.60 -38.18
C HIS A 244 -44.65 4.13 -39.42
N LEU A 245 -45.89 3.70 -39.65
CA LEU A 245 -46.74 4.16 -40.75
C LEU A 245 -48.10 4.58 -40.18
N ASN A 246 -48.43 5.86 -40.29
CA ASN A 246 -49.74 6.39 -39.93
C ASN A 246 -50.72 6.04 -41.06
N ASN A 247 -51.82 5.36 -40.73
CA ASN A 247 -52.88 5.08 -41.69
C ASN A 247 -53.60 6.41 -42.03
N THR A 248 -53.39 6.91 -43.23
CA THR A 248 -54.31 7.85 -43.91
C THR A 248 -55.28 7.07 -44.77
#